data_AF-A0A2G9NK50-F1
#
_entry.id   AF-A0A2G9NK50-F1
#
_cell.length_a   1.000
_cell.length_b   1.000
_cell.length_c   1.000
_cell.angle_alpha   90.00
_cell.angle_beta   90.00
_cell.angle_gamma   90.00
#
_symmetry.space_group_name_H-M   'P 1'
#
loop_
_entity.id
_entity.type
_entity.pdbx_description
1 polymer ?
#
loop_
_entity_poly.entity_id
_entity_poly.type
_entity_poly.pdbx_seq_one_letter_code
_entity_poly.pdbx_strand_id
1 'polypeptide(L)'
;MIFDIFLQSLTGATDSVDVNTGLAGALLALGAIILLIVLVVLIAIYVYMSFAYMAIAKKAKLHSPGLAWIPFFGPLIIANQASKMHWWPFLLFLSILTLIIPFIGLFIFFVCMVIFIVMHIIWEWKMFEAIKKPGWFAILMLIGIVNFIVLGIAAWSD
;
A
#
# COMPACT_ATOMS: atom_id res chain seq x y z
N MET A 1 59.32 -23.31 -15.75
CA MET A 1 58.82 -22.67 -14.52
C MET A 1 59.05 -21.16 -14.50
N ILE A 2 60.28 -20.64 -14.43
CA ILE A 2 60.52 -19.17 -14.46
C ILE A 2 60.13 -18.54 -15.81
N PHE A 3 60.39 -19.24 -16.92
CA PHE A 3 60.02 -18.79 -18.26
C PHE A 3 58.49 -18.71 -18.45
N ASP A 4 57.74 -19.68 -17.91
CA ASP A 4 56.27 -19.69 -18.00
C ASP A 4 55.63 -18.55 -17.18
N ILE A 5 56.21 -18.23 -16.02
CA ILE A 5 55.80 -17.10 -15.17
C ILE A 5 56.07 -15.76 -15.88
N PHE A 6 57.21 -15.63 -16.55
CA PHE A 6 57.56 -14.44 -17.32
C PHE A 6 56.62 -14.24 -18.53
N LEU A 7 56.29 -15.32 -19.24
CA LEU A 7 55.35 -15.31 -20.37
C LEU A 7 53.93 -14.96 -19.92
N GLN A 8 53.47 -15.42 -18.75
CA GLN A 8 52.20 -14.99 -18.16
C GLN A 8 52.17 -13.49 -17.79
N SER A 9 53.30 -12.94 -17.36
CA SER A 9 53.39 -11.49 -17.06
C SER A 9 53.36 -10.61 -18.31
N LEU A 10 53.81 -11.14 -19.46
CA LEU A 10 53.83 -10.45 -20.75
C LEU A 10 52.51 -10.59 -21.53
N THR A 11 51.77 -11.68 -21.35
CA THR A 11 50.47 -11.89 -22.00
C THR A 11 49.33 -11.10 -21.37
N GLY A 12 49.59 -10.35 -20.28
CA GLY A 12 48.59 -9.49 -19.67
C GLY A 12 47.30 -10.27 -19.40
N ALA A 13 47.41 -11.40 -18.71
CA ALA A 13 46.25 -12.04 -18.09
C ALA A 13 45.74 -11.15 -16.94
N THR A 14 45.33 -9.93 -17.28
CA THR A 14 44.27 -9.28 -16.54
C THR A 14 43.11 -10.23 -16.71
N ASP A 15 42.64 -10.85 -15.63
CA ASP A 15 41.30 -11.40 -15.60
C ASP A 15 40.41 -10.29 -16.14
N SER A 16 40.01 -10.40 -17.41
CA SER A 16 39.03 -9.50 -17.98
C SER A 16 37.76 -9.87 -17.25
N VAL A 17 37.56 -9.31 -16.06
CA VAL A 17 36.24 -9.16 -15.48
C VAL A 17 35.49 -8.47 -16.60
N ASP A 18 34.76 -9.27 -17.38
CA ASP A 18 34.02 -8.78 -18.53
C ASP A 18 33.27 -7.60 -17.98
N VAL A 19 33.53 -6.39 -18.50
CA VAL A 19 32.99 -5.15 -17.90
C VAL A 19 31.47 -5.27 -17.77
N ASN A 20 30.85 -6.07 -18.64
CA ASN A 20 29.46 -6.50 -18.61
C ASN A 20 29.09 -7.38 -17.40
N THR A 21 29.92 -8.34 -16.99
CA THR A 21 29.70 -9.18 -15.79
C THR A 21 29.92 -8.40 -14.49
N GLY A 22 30.93 -7.53 -14.44
CA GLY A 22 31.17 -6.63 -13.31
C GLY A 22 30.04 -5.59 -13.13
N LEU A 23 29.59 -5.00 -14.24
CA LEU A 23 28.45 -4.07 -14.25
C LEU A 23 27.14 -4.78 -13.88
N ALA A 24 26.90 -5.99 -14.39
CA ALA A 24 25.74 -6.79 -14.02
C ALA A 24 25.72 -7.12 -12.52
N GLY A 25 26.86 -7.52 -11.95
CA GLY A 25 26.98 -7.77 -10.51
C GLY A 25 26.71 -6.51 -9.67
N ALA A 26 27.24 -5.36 -10.08
CA ALA A 26 27.00 -4.08 -9.40
C ALA A 26 25.52 -3.64 -9.47
N LEU A 27 24.88 -3.78 -10.64
CA LEU A 27 23.46 -3.46 -10.81
C LEU A 27 22.54 -4.37 -9.99
N LEU A 28 22.85 -5.67 -9.90
CA LEU A 28 22.10 -6.61 -9.06
C LEU A 28 22.27 -6.29 -7.56
N ALA A 29 23.48 -5.95 -7.13
CA ALA A 29 23.74 -5.55 -5.74
C ALA A 29 22.99 -4.25 -5.37
N LEU A 30 23.05 -3.23 -6.24
CA LEU A 30 22.28 -1.99 -6.06
C LEU A 30 20.78 -2.25 -6.07
N GLY A 31 20.28 -3.08 -6.99
CA GLY A 31 18.89 -3.49 -7.06
C GLY A 31 18.40 -4.18 -5.78
N ALA A 32 19.21 -5.07 -5.21
CA ALA A 32 18.90 -5.74 -3.95
C ALA A 32 18.85 -4.77 -2.76
N ILE A 33 19.78 -3.81 -2.68
CA ILE A 33 19.79 -2.78 -1.63
C ILE A 33 18.56 -1.88 -1.74
N ILE A 34 18.22 -1.42 -2.94
CA ILE A 34 17.03 -0.58 -3.17
C ILE A 34 15.76 -1.35 -2.77
N LEU A 35 15.64 -2.62 -3.16
CA LEU A 35 14.49 -3.46 -2.81
C LEU A 35 14.36 -3.61 -1.29
N LEU A 36 15.46 -3.81 -0.58
CA LEU A 36 15.46 -3.91 0.88
C LEU A 36 15.01 -2.60 1.54
N ILE A 37 15.48 -1.45 1.06
CA ILE A 37 15.04 -0.13 1.55
C ILE A 37 13.54 0.06 1.30
N VAL A 38 13.06 -0.24 0.09
CA VAL A 38 11.64 -0.14 -0.26
C VAL A 38 10.79 -1.03 0.64
N LEU A 39 11.24 -2.26 0.92
CA LEU A 39 10.52 -3.19 1.81
C LEU A 39 10.39 -2.62 3.22
N VAL A 40 11.48 -2.08 3.78
CA VAL A 40 11.47 -1.46 5.12
C VAL A 40 10.53 -0.26 5.16
N VAL A 41 10.56 0.59 4.13
CA VAL A 41 9.66 1.76 4.04
C VAL A 41 8.20 1.32 3.94
N LEU A 42 7.88 0.31 3.13
CA LEU A 42 6.52 -0.21 3.01
C LEU A 42 6.00 -0.79 4.32
N ILE A 43 6.85 -1.52 5.06
CA ILE A 43 6.50 -2.04 6.39
C ILE A 43 6.25 -0.88 7.37
N ALA A 44 7.09 0.15 7.37
CA ALA A 44 6.92 1.31 8.24
C ALA A 44 5.60 2.06 7.94
N ILE A 45 5.30 2.27 6.66
CA ILE A 45 4.03 2.89 6.21
C ILE A 45 2.83 2.03 6.64
N TYR A 46 2.92 0.71 6.46
CA TYR A 46 1.87 -0.20 6.87
C TYR A 46 1.60 -0.13 8.38
N VAL A 47 2.65 -0.21 9.19
CA VAL A 47 2.55 -0.11 10.66
C VAL A 47 1.95 1.24 11.07
N TYR A 48 2.39 2.34 10.46
CA TYR A 48 1.83 3.67 10.69
C TYR A 48 0.31 3.72 10.41
N MET A 49 -0.12 3.21 9.26
CA MET A 49 -1.53 3.20 8.87
C MET A 49 -2.38 2.36 9.83
N SER A 50 -1.92 1.16 10.18
CA SER A 50 -2.62 0.29 11.12
C SER A 50 -2.77 0.92 12.50
N PHE A 51 -1.73 1.58 13.01
CA PHE A 51 -1.83 2.30 14.29
C PHE A 51 -2.78 3.50 14.22
N ALA A 52 -2.74 4.27 13.14
CA ALA A 52 -3.59 5.44 12.98
C ALA A 52 -5.08 5.05 12.91
N TYR A 53 -5.44 4.05 12.09
CA TYR A 53 -6.82 3.53 12.05
C TYR A 53 -7.26 2.90 13.37
N MET A 54 -6.35 2.22 14.11
CA MET A 54 -6.67 1.70 15.43
C MET A 54 -6.97 2.82 16.44
N ALA A 55 -6.23 3.93 16.40
CA ALA A 55 -6.46 5.10 17.24
C ALA A 55 -7.82 5.75 16.90
N ILE A 56 -8.12 5.93 15.62
CA ILE A 56 -9.41 6.44 15.15
C ILE A 56 -10.55 5.53 15.62
N ALA A 57 -10.42 4.21 15.48
CA ALA A 57 -11.42 3.24 15.92
C ALA A 57 -11.67 3.29 17.44
N LYS A 58 -10.61 3.50 18.24
CA LYS A 58 -10.73 3.71 19.69
C LYS A 58 -11.45 5.02 20.00
N LYS A 59 -11.12 6.12 19.30
CA LYS A 59 -11.79 7.42 19.45
C LYS A 59 -13.27 7.34 19.05
N ALA A 60 -13.60 6.58 18.00
CA ALA A 60 -14.95 6.30 17.53
C ALA A 60 -15.71 5.26 18.39
N LYS A 61 -15.10 4.75 19.48
CA LYS A 61 -15.68 3.75 20.40
C LYS A 61 -16.19 2.49 19.68
N LEU A 62 -15.47 2.03 18.65
CA LEU A 62 -15.83 0.82 17.93
C LEU A 62 -15.53 -0.44 18.74
N HIS A 63 -16.33 -1.49 18.53
CA HIS A 63 -16.24 -2.74 19.29
C HIS A 63 -14.94 -3.51 19.03
N SER A 64 -14.37 -3.39 17.82
CA SER A 64 -13.17 -4.15 17.42
C SER A 64 -12.09 -3.27 16.76
N PRO A 65 -11.39 -2.41 17.52
CA PRO A 65 -10.35 -1.53 16.96
C PRO A 65 -9.15 -2.31 16.38
N GLY A 66 -8.91 -3.54 16.85
CA GLY A 66 -7.82 -4.38 16.38
C GLY A 66 -7.92 -4.83 14.92
N LEU A 67 -9.10 -4.71 14.29
CA LEU A 67 -9.28 -5.07 12.88
C LEU A 67 -8.52 -4.13 11.92
N ALA A 68 -8.06 -2.97 12.39
CA ALA A 68 -7.21 -2.05 11.64
C ALA A 68 -5.86 -2.68 11.19
N TRP A 69 -5.44 -3.78 11.80
CA TRP A 69 -4.23 -4.53 11.42
C TRP A 69 -4.41 -5.40 10.18
N ILE A 70 -5.62 -5.56 9.64
CA ILE A 70 -5.80 -6.33 8.41
C ILE A 70 -5.40 -5.42 7.23
N PRO A 71 -4.38 -5.77 6.43
CA PRO A 71 -3.99 -4.96 5.28
C PRO A 71 -5.15 -4.85 4.29
N PHE A 72 -5.30 -3.67 3.67
CA PHE A 72 -6.40 -3.28 2.76
C PHE A 72 -7.79 -3.26 3.39
N PHE A 73 -8.19 -4.32 4.08
CA PHE A 73 -9.54 -4.49 4.64
C PHE A 73 -9.72 -3.77 5.98
N GLY A 74 -8.69 -3.63 6.80
CA GLY A 74 -8.76 -3.01 8.12
C GLY A 74 -9.31 -1.58 8.09
N PRO A 75 -8.71 -0.66 7.31
CA PRO A 75 -9.25 0.67 7.05
C PRO A 75 -10.74 0.66 6.67
N LEU A 76 -11.11 -0.17 5.70
CA LEU A 76 -12.48 -0.30 5.21
C LEU A 76 -13.45 -0.81 6.28
N ILE A 77 -13.04 -1.78 7.10
CA ILE A 77 -13.84 -2.33 8.18
C ILE A 77 -14.06 -1.28 9.26
N ILE A 78 -13.02 -0.52 9.65
CA ILE A 78 -13.14 0.57 10.62
C ILE A 78 -14.09 1.65 10.11
N ALA A 79 -13.92 2.09 8.86
CA ALA A 79 -14.79 3.09 8.24
C ALA A 79 -16.24 2.60 8.15
N ASN A 80 -16.47 1.33 7.80
CA ASN A 80 -17.80 0.72 7.78
C ASN A 80 -18.43 0.61 9.19
N GLN A 81 -17.67 0.14 10.18
CA GLN A 81 -18.14 0.03 11.56
C GLN A 81 -18.50 1.41 12.15
N ALA A 82 -17.72 2.44 11.80
CA ALA A 82 -18.03 3.82 12.16
C ALA A 82 -19.27 4.35 11.42
N SER A 83 -19.47 3.99 10.15
CA SER A 83 -20.58 4.48 9.33
C SER A 83 -21.91 3.72 9.54
N LYS A 84 -21.87 2.54 10.20
CA LYS A 84 -22.99 1.61 10.43
C LYS A 84 -23.64 1.07 9.15
N MET A 85 -22.94 1.04 8.02
CA MET A 85 -23.50 0.72 6.70
C MET A 85 -23.02 -0.64 6.17
N HIS A 86 -23.73 -1.73 6.51
CA HIS A 86 -23.39 -3.12 6.19
C HIS A 86 -23.39 -3.52 4.69
N TRP A 87 -23.48 -2.59 3.73
CA TRP A 87 -23.60 -2.89 2.29
C TRP A 87 -22.28 -3.31 1.62
N TRP A 88 -21.15 -3.29 2.33
CA TRP A 88 -19.82 -3.60 1.80
C TRP A 88 -19.66 -5.00 1.18
N PRO A 89 -20.09 -6.12 1.84
CA PRO A 89 -19.90 -7.44 1.26
C PRO A 89 -20.65 -7.61 -0.06
N PHE A 90 -21.77 -6.92 -0.22
CA PHE A 90 -22.60 -6.98 -1.41
C PHE A 90 -21.91 -6.35 -2.62
N LEU A 91 -21.20 -5.23 -2.45
CA LEU A 91 -20.43 -4.59 -3.53
C LEU A 91 -19.23 -5.43 -3.98
N LEU A 92 -18.52 -6.06 -3.04
CA LEU A 92 -17.44 -7.00 -3.38
C LEU A 92 -17.96 -8.24 -4.11
N PHE A 93 -19.06 -8.80 -3.62
CA PHE A 93 -19.70 -9.96 -4.26
C PHE A 93 -20.14 -9.64 -5.69
N LEU A 94 -20.75 -8.46 -5.91
CA LEU A 94 -21.16 -8.00 -7.23
C LEU A 94 -19.96 -7.80 -8.17
N SER A 95 -18.86 -7.21 -7.67
CA SER A 95 -17.64 -7.00 -8.45
C SER A 95 -16.99 -8.33 -8.88
N ILE A 96 -16.92 -9.31 -7.99
CA ILE A 96 -16.36 -10.64 -8.29
C ILE A 96 -17.24 -11.41 -9.29
N LEU A 97 -18.57 -11.34 -9.14
CA LEU A 97 -19.51 -11.99 -10.05
C LEU A 97 -19.38 -11.47 -11.48
N THR A 98 -19.09 -10.17 -11.62
CA THR A 98 -18.94 -9.47 -12.90
C THR A 98 -17.70 -9.93 -13.69
N LEU A 99 -16.65 -10.41 -13.00
CA LEU A 99 -15.40 -10.88 -13.61
C LEU A 99 -15.58 -12.15 -14.47
N ILE A 100 -16.64 -12.91 -14.25
CA ILE A 100 -16.89 -14.21 -14.91
C ILE A 100 -17.33 -14.02 -16.37
N ILE A 101 -17.81 -12.83 -16.76
CA ILE A 101 -18.32 -12.55 -18.11
C ILE A 101 -17.25 -11.76 -18.90
N PRO A 102 -16.39 -12.41 -19.71
CA PRO A 102 -15.44 -11.71 -20.55
C PRO A 102 -16.21 -10.83 -21.55
N PHE A 103 -15.75 -9.59 -21.77
CA PHE A 103 -16.32 -8.52 -22.63
C PHE A 103 -17.38 -7.58 -22.02
N ILE A 104 -18.50 -8.06 -21.46
CA ILE A 104 -19.44 -7.19 -20.71
C ILE A 104 -18.87 -6.81 -19.34
N GLY A 105 -18.06 -7.70 -18.76
CA GLY A 105 -17.50 -7.55 -17.44
C GLY A 105 -16.61 -6.32 -17.28
N LEU A 106 -15.91 -5.85 -18.33
CA LEU A 106 -14.99 -4.71 -18.20
C LEU A 106 -15.73 -3.39 -17.94
N PHE A 107 -16.80 -3.10 -18.70
CA PHE A 107 -17.59 -1.88 -18.49
C PHE A 107 -18.28 -1.89 -17.13
N ILE A 108 -18.92 -3.01 -16.76
CA ILE A 108 -19.57 -3.15 -15.46
C ILE A 108 -18.53 -3.09 -14.32
N PHE A 109 -17.34 -3.67 -14.51
CA PHE A 109 -16.23 -3.56 -13.57
C PHE A 109 -15.84 -2.10 -13.32
N PHE A 110 -15.68 -1.29 -14.37
CA PHE A 110 -15.41 0.15 -14.22
C PHE A 110 -16.52 0.88 -13.47
N VAL A 111 -17.80 0.59 -13.78
CA VAL A 111 -18.95 1.17 -13.07
C VAL A 111 -18.95 0.78 -11.59
N CYS A 112 -18.73 -0.50 -11.28
CA CYS A 112 -18.63 -1.00 -9.90
C CYS A 112 -17.45 -0.37 -9.15
N MET A 113 -16.31 -0.16 -9.81
CA MET A 113 -15.13 0.52 -9.24
C MET A 113 -15.46 1.97 -8.87
N VAL A 114 -16.13 2.72 -9.75
CA VAL A 114 -16.55 4.09 -9.46
C VAL A 114 -17.51 4.14 -8.27
N ILE A 115 -18.51 3.25 -8.23
CA ILE A 115 -19.44 3.14 -7.11
C ILE A 115 -18.70 2.83 -5.80
N PHE A 116 -17.73 1.93 -5.85
CA PHE A 116 -16.91 1.55 -4.69
C PHE A 116 -16.12 2.75 -4.16
N ILE A 117 -15.50 3.55 -5.02
CA ILE A 117 -14.76 4.75 -4.63
C ILE A 117 -15.69 5.78 -3.95
N VAL A 118 -16.85 6.05 -4.55
CA VAL A 118 -17.82 7.00 -3.97
C VAL A 118 -18.30 6.53 -2.59
N MET A 119 -18.59 5.23 -2.45
CA MET A 119 -18.98 4.65 -1.16
C MET A 119 -17.86 4.69 -0.12
N HIS A 120 -16.62 4.44 -0.54
CA HIS A 120 -15.46 4.55 0.34
C HIS A 120 -15.33 5.98 0.92
N ILE A 121 -15.47 7.01 0.08
CA ILE A 121 -15.44 8.41 0.53
C ILE A 121 -16.56 8.70 1.53
N ILE A 122 -17.78 8.21 1.29
CA ILE A 122 -18.91 8.42 2.20
C ILE A 122 -18.69 7.74 3.57
N TRP A 123 -18.05 6.57 3.60
CA TRP A 123 -17.73 5.92 4.87
C TRP A 123 -16.62 6.62 5.64
N GLU A 124 -15.56 7.03 4.96
CA GLU A 124 -14.47 7.81 5.57
C GLU A 124 -15.03 9.14 6.10
N TRP A 125 -15.95 9.78 5.37
CA TRP A 125 -16.64 11.00 5.82
C TRP A 125 -17.40 10.75 7.12
N LYS A 126 -18.22 9.70 7.18
CA LYS A 126 -18.95 9.33 8.39
C LYS A 126 -18.05 8.91 9.53
N MET A 127 -16.91 8.29 9.23
CA MET A 127 -15.89 7.96 10.23
C MET A 127 -15.32 9.22 10.86
N PHE A 128 -15.02 10.25 10.07
CA PHE A 128 -14.57 11.55 10.59
C PHE A 128 -15.66 12.23 11.43
N GLU A 129 -16.91 12.20 10.98
CA GLU A 129 -18.04 12.73 11.77
C GLU A 129 -18.18 11.99 13.11
N ALA A 130 -17.96 10.67 13.14
CA ALA A 130 -18.02 9.86 14.37
C ALA A 130 -16.94 10.27 15.39
N ILE A 131 -15.80 10.80 14.95
CA ILE A 131 -14.75 11.34 15.81
C ILE A 131 -14.78 12.88 15.92
N LYS A 132 -15.88 13.53 15.52
CA LYS A 132 -16.07 15.00 15.54
C LYS A 132 -15.02 15.78 14.72
N LYS A 133 -14.43 15.14 13.71
CA LYS A 133 -13.52 15.79 12.75
C LYS A 133 -14.31 16.18 11.49
N PRO A 134 -13.85 17.17 10.72
CA PRO A 134 -14.58 17.63 9.56
C PRO A 134 -14.60 16.55 8.46
N GLY A 135 -15.78 16.19 7.97
CA GLY A 135 -15.96 15.11 7.01
C GLY A 135 -15.28 15.32 5.64
N TRP A 136 -15.01 16.56 5.25
CA TRP A 136 -14.27 16.87 4.02
C TRP A 136 -12.82 16.34 4.02
N PHE A 137 -12.29 15.95 5.19
CA PHE A 137 -11.02 15.22 5.28
C PHE A 137 -11.03 13.92 4.48
N ALA A 138 -12.20 13.28 4.29
CA ALA A 138 -12.34 12.11 3.42
C ALA A 138 -11.96 12.37 1.97
N ILE A 139 -12.20 13.59 1.46
CA ILE A 139 -11.82 13.98 0.10
C ILE A 139 -10.30 14.14 0.00
N LEU A 140 -9.66 14.67 1.05
CA LEU A 140 -8.21 14.83 1.09
C LEU A 140 -7.47 13.49 1.10
N MET A 141 -8.07 12.43 1.66
CA MET A 141 -7.49 11.08 1.66
C MET A 141 -7.35 10.47 0.26
N LEU A 142 -8.01 11.03 -0.76
CA LEU A 142 -7.83 10.60 -2.15
C LEU A 142 -6.43 10.95 -2.68
N ILE A 143 -5.79 11.97 -2.11
CA ILE A 143 -4.43 12.38 -2.47
C ILE A 143 -3.46 11.56 -1.63
N GLY A 144 -2.71 10.64 -2.26
CA GLY A 144 -1.91 9.62 -1.57
C GLY A 144 -1.01 10.15 -0.44
N ILE A 145 -0.24 11.23 -0.65
CA ILE A 145 0.64 11.79 0.39
C ILE A 145 -0.16 12.49 1.50
N VAL A 146 -1.20 13.23 1.12
CA VAL A 146 -2.04 13.99 2.07
C VAL A 146 -2.84 13.04 2.96
N ASN A 147 -3.21 11.87 2.45
CA ASN A 147 -3.87 10.80 3.22
C ASN A 147 -3.14 10.49 4.53
N PHE A 148 -1.82 10.28 4.47
CA PHE A 148 -1.03 9.95 5.67
C PHE A 148 -1.08 11.07 6.71
N ILE A 149 -1.05 12.33 6.28
CA ILE A 149 -1.09 13.50 7.16
C ILE A 149 -2.49 13.62 7.79
N VAL A 150 -3.54 13.54 6.99
CA VAL A 150 -4.94 13.64 7.44
C VAL A 150 -5.28 12.52 8.40
N LEU A 151 -4.85 11.29 8.10
CA LEU A 151 -5.06 10.15 8.99
C LEU A 151 -4.32 10.33 10.31
N GLY A 152 -3.11 10.90 10.29
CA GLY A 152 -2.38 11.22 11.51
C GLY A 152 -3.05 12.30 12.35
N ILE A 153 -3.54 13.36 11.71
CA ILE A 153 -4.35 14.40 12.37
C ILE A 153 -5.59 13.75 12.98
N ALA A 154 -6.33 12.94 12.24
CA ALA A 154 -7.53 12.29 12.76
C ALA A 154 -7.26 11.31 13.93
N ALA A 155 -6.13 10.61 13.89
CA ALA A 155 -5.72 9.66 14.92
C ALA A 155 -5.27 10.36 16.22
N TRP A 156 -4.46 11.42 16.11
CA TRP A 156 -3.74 12.00 17.25
C TRP A 156 -4.11 13.45 17.59
N SER A 157 -4.81 14.18 16.72
CA SER A 157 -5.39 15.47 17.07
C SER A 157 -6.61 15.25 17.96
N ASP A 158 -6.65 15.94 19.09
CA ASP A 158 -7.84 16.02 19.94
C ASP A 158 -8.89 16.97 19.36
#